data_AF-A0A7L3UNE0-F1
#
_entry.id   AF-A0A7L3UNE0-F1
#
_cell.length_a   1.000
_cell.length_b   1.000
_cell.length_c   1.000
_cell.angle_alpha   90.00
_cell.angle_beta   90.00
_cell.angle_gamma   90.00
#
_symmetry.space_group_name_H-M   'P 1'
#
loop_
_entity.id
_entity.type
_entity.pdbx_description
1 polymer ?
#
loop_
_entity_poly.entity_id
_entity_poly.type
_entity_poly.pdbx_seq_one_letter_code
_entity_poly.pdbx_strand_id
1 'polypeptide(L)' 'CPALPHSAVTHGADLLELDCRRTLDGVVVVSHDGNLLRQSGRPLDLRRLRYQVGPPRP' A
#
# COMPACT_ATOMS: atom_id res chain seq x y z
N CYS A 1 4.94 11.38 -11.05
CA CYS A 1 5.73 10.14 -11.11
C CYS A 1 4.75 8.97 -11.11
N PRO A 2 4.68 8.13 -12.16
CA PRO A 2 3.80 6.96 -12.15
C PRO A 2 4.21 6.01 -11.01
N ALA A 3 3.22 5.43 -10.33
CA ALA A 3 3.48 4.38 -9.36
C ALA A 3 4.07 3.14 -10.05
N LEU A 4 4.97 2.41 -9.39
CA LEU A 4 5.64 1.22 -9.95
C LEU A 4 4.68 0.22 -10.64
N PRO A 5 3.48 -0.09 -10.09
CA PRO A 5 2.53 -0.97 -10.77
C PRO A 5 2.11 -0.46 -12.16
N HIS A 6 1.86 0.84 -12.28
CA HIS A 6 1.46 1.45 -13.55
C HIS A 6 2.58 1.29 -14.59
N SER A 7 3.82 1.60 -14.21
CA SER A 7 4.96 1.46 -15.12
C SER A 7 5.18 0.02 -15.56
N ALA A 8 5.06 -0.96 -14.66
CA ALA A 8 5.22 -2.37 -15.01
C ALA A 8 4.19 -2.80 -16.06
N VAL A 9 2.92 -2.45 -15.84
CA VAL A 9 1.83 -2.77 -16.76
C VAL A 9 2.00 -2.09 -18.12
N THR A 10 2.35 -0.79 -18.15
CA THR A 10 2.54 -0.08 -19.43
C THR A 10 3.73 -0.60 -20.24
N HIS A 11 4.69 -1.26 -19.60
CA HIS A 11 5.84 -1.87 -20.27
C HIS A 11 5.65 -3.38 -20.55
N GLY A 12 4.42 -3.89 -20.45
CA GLY A 12 4.08 -5.25 -20.87
C GLY A 12 4.42 -6.34 -19.86
N ALA A 13 4.50 -6.02 -18.57
CA ALA A 13 4.63 -7.06 -17.54
C ALA A 13 3.35 -7.92 -17.48
N ASP A 14 3.48 -9.23 -17.70
CA ASP A 14 2.37 -10.19 -17.66
C ASP A 14 1.93 -10.53 -16.22
N LEU A 15 2.85 -10.39 -15.24
CA LEU A 15 2.60 -10.69 -13.83
C LEU A 15 3.19 -9.60 -12.95
N LEU A 16 2.44 -9.27 -11.90
CA LEU A 16 2.86 -8.33 -10.86
C LEU A 16 2.75 -9.01 -9.49
N GLU A 17 3.85 -9.01 -8.75
CA GLU A 17 3.91 -9.42 -7.36
C GLU A 17 3.64 -8.21 -6.46
N LEU A 18 2.82 -8.39 -5.43
CA LEU A 18 2.41 -7.33 -4.50
C LEU A 18 2.27 -7.89 -3.08
N ASP A 19 3.06 -7.36 -2.16
CA ASP A 19 2.89 -7.64 -0.74
C ASP A 19 1.62 -7.01 -0.17
N CYS A 20 0.84 -7.84 0.51
CA CYS A 20 -0.39 -7.41 1.17
C CYS A 20 -0.30 -7.53 2.69
N ARG A 21 -0.92 -6.59 3.40
CA ARG A 21 -1.08 -6.60 4.85
C ARG A 21 -2.53 -6.35 5.22
N ARG A 22 -2.94 -6.86 6.39
CA ARG A 22 -4.30 -6.68 6.92
C ARG A 22 -4.29 -5.65 8.04
N THR A 23 -5.19 -4.68 7.95
CA THR A 23 -5.46 -3.66 8.97
C THR A 23 -6.32 -4.20 10.10
N LEU A 24 -6.51 -3.42 11.17
CA LEU A 24 -7.28 -3.80 12.36
C LEU A 24 -8.74 -4.13 12.03
N ASP A 25 -9.34 -3.38 11.11
CA ASP A 25 -10.71 -3.57 10.62
C ASP A 25 -10.80 -4.55 9.45
N GLY A 26 -9.69 -5.24 9.16
CA GLY A 26 -9.65 -6.35 8.23
C GLY A 26 -9.49 -5.95 6.76
N VAL A 27 -9.34 -4.66 6.45
CA VAL A 27 -9.05 -4.18 5.10
C VAL A 27 -7.64 -4.61 4.68
N VAL A 28 -7.52 -5.14 3.47
CA VAL A 28 -6.25 -5.51 2.86
C VAL A 28 -5.64 -4.29 2.15
N VAL A 29 -4.40 -3.99 2.46
CA VAL A 29 -3.63 -2.89 1.87
C VAL A 29 -2.34 -3.40 1.26
N VAL A 30 -1.86 -2.76 0.20
CA VAL A 30 -0.56 -3.06 -0.41
C VAL A 30 0.54 -2.41 0.43
N SER A 31 1.39 -3.23 1.04
CA SER A 31 2.57 -2.78 1.77
C SER A 31 3.52 -3.94 2.04
N HIS A 32 4.79 -3.80 1.66
CA HIS A 32 5.84 -4.76 2.03
C HIS A 32 6.01 -4.84 3.55
N ASP A 33 6.21 -3.71 4.21
CA ASP A 33 6.44 -3.70 5.66
C ASP A 33 5.12 -3.69 6.44
N GLY A 34 5.14 -4.32 7.63
CA GLY A 34 4.06 -4.17 8.62
C GLY A 34 4.12 -2.85 9.38
N ASN A 35 5.28 -2.20 9.43
CA ASN A 35 5.48 -0.91 10.08
C ASN A 35 5.73 0.20 9.04
N LEU A 36 5.10 1.35 9.20
CA LEU A 36 5.14 2.45 8.23
C LEU A 36 6.39 3.34 8.33
N LEU A 37 7.37 3.02 9.20
CA LEU A 37 8.54 3.87 9.45
C LEU A 37 9.35 4.11 8.16
N ARG A 38 9.65 3.04 7.41
CA ARG A 38 10.46 3.15 6.18
C ARG A 38 9.74 3.91 5.05
N GLN A 39 8.42 3.82 4.99
CA GLN A 39 7.61 4.40 3.90
C GLN A 39 7.12 5.82 4.20
N SER A 40 6.91 6.17 5.47
CA SER A 40 6.26 7.43 5.88
C SER A 40 6.99 8.19 6.98
N GLY A 41 8.07 7.64 7.53
CA GLY A 41 8.76 8.20 8.70
C GLY A 41 8.01 8.02 10.02
N ARG A 42 6.86 7.32 10.04
CA ARG A 42 6.03 7.13 11.23
C ARG A 42 6.09 5.69 11.73
N PRO A 43 6.43 5.43 13.00
CA PRO A 43 6.58 4.08 13.53
C PRO A 43 5.22 3.45 13.89
N LEU A 44 4.35 3.25 12.90
CA LEU A 44 3.00 2.73 13.07
C LEU A 44 2.88 1.31 12.52
N ASP A 45 2.33 0.37 13.31
CA ASP A 45 2.02 -0.99 12.87
C ASP A 45 0.64 -1.05 12.20
N LEU A 46 0.59 -1.49 10.95
CA LEU A 46 -0.63 -1.60 10.14
C LEU A 46 -1.73 -2.44 10.80
N ARG A 47 -1.37 -3.47 11.57
CA ARG A 47 -2.35 -4.34 12.26
C ARG A 47 -3.09 -3.63 13.39
N ARG A 48 -2.62 -2.44 13.78
CA ARG A 48 -3.22 -1.59 14.83
C ARG A 48 -3.96 -0.38 14.27
N LEU A 49 -3.95 -0.18 12.96
CA LEU A 49 -4.60 0.94 12.29
C LEU A 49 -5.90 0.49 11.63
N ARG A 50 -6.89 1.39 11.56
CA ARG A 50 -8.08 1.24 10.71
C ARG A 50 -7.86 1.93 9.38
N TYR A 51 -8.36 1.35 8.29
CA TYR A 51 -8.28 1.98 6.99
C TYR A 51 -9.38 3.05 6.83
N GLN A 52 -9.02 4.22 6.32
CA GLN A 52 -9.97 5.28 6.00
C GLN A 52 -9.72 5.80 4.59
N VAL A 53 -10.77 5.80 3.76
CA VAL A 53 -10.76 6.48 2.46
C VAL A 53 -10.96 7.97 2.71
N GLY A 54 -9.98 8.78 2.31
CA GLY A 54 -10.12 10.23 2.29
C GLY A 54 -11.04 10.70 1.15
N PRO A 55 -11.52 11.95 1.18
CA PRO A 55 -12.29 12.51 0.07
C PRO A 55 -11.47 12.48 -1.23
N PRO A 56 -12.12 12.40 -2.41
CA PRO A 56 -11.41 12.53 -3.68
C PRO A 56 -10.61 13.82 -3.66
N ARG A 57 -9.31 13.72 -3.95
CA ARG A 57 -8.48 14.92 -4.15
C ARG A 57 -8.75 15.44 -5.57
N PRO A 58 -8.85 16.78 -5.76
CA PRO A 58 -9.02 17.37 -7.08
C PRO A 58 -7.83 17.06 -8.00
#